data_AF-A0A1R1YR57-F1
#
_entry.id   AF-A0A1R1YR57-F1
#
_cell.length_a   1.000
_cell.length_b   1.000
_cell.length_c   1.000
_cell.angle_alpha   90.00
_cell.angle_beta   90.00
_cell.angle_gamma   90.00
#
_symmetry.space_group_name_H-M   'P 1'
#
loop_
_entity.id
_entity.type
_entity.pdbx_description
1 polymer ?
#
loop_
_entity_poly.entity_id
_entity_poly.type
_entity_poly.pdbx_seq_one_letter_code
_entity_poly.pdbx_strand_id
1 'polypeptide(L)'
;MLSNNLDLAENSIKDAQKRFSELRNRVLEARFYTCDCFTEDIGNYIEPKDYEADLASIQFALHYAFESEDKIRKLLSNVSAHLKEGGVFIGTTTNALYLKKKLSIAPDLEFGNSVYNVRFEKKVCDGVYGQKYWFYLLDAISDCPEYLVHFPTLVSLSKEYGLELLFKKGFHEFYIENLLKGQFKELLFVMKVIDQEGLGPGSEEWEAAGN
;
A
#
# COMPACT_ATOMS: atom_id res chain seq x y z
N MET A 1 21.00 6.79 -9.26
CA MET A 1 19.60 6.33 -9.34
C MET A 1 18.72 7.47 -8.84
N LEU A 2 17.70 7.85 -9.61
CA LEU A 2 16.76 8.93 -9.27
C LEU A 2 15.46 8.32 -8.72
N SER A 3 15.00 8.82 -7.58
CA SER A 3 13.72 8.47 -6.96
C SER A 3 12.77 9.66 -6.99
N ASN A 4 11.58 9.47 -7.55
CA ASN A 4 10.48 10.44 -7.48
C ASN A 4 9.51 10.01 -6.38
N ASN A 5 9.26 10.87 -5.40
CA ASN A 5 8.44 10.60 -4.23
C ASN A 5 7.21 11.52 -4.28
N LEU A 6 6.02 10.94 -4.33
CA LEU A 6 4.78 11.67 -4.54
C LEU A 6 3.77 11.32 -3.45
N ASP A 7 3.06 12.33 -2.95
CA ASP A 7 2.01 12.19 -1.94
C ASP A 7 0.98 13.30 -2.13
N LEU A 8 -0.28 13.05 -1.79
CA LEU A 8 -1.34 14.06 -1.80
C LEU A 8 -1.12 15.13 -0.72
N ALA A 9 -0.56 14.73 0.42
CA ALA A 9 -0.39 15.58 1.58
C ALA A 9 0.95 16.33 1.53
N GLU A 10 0.88 17.66 1.40
CA GLU A 10 2.07 18.53 1.36
C GLU A 10 2.96 18.39 2.61
N ASN A 11 2.35 18.18 3.77
CA ASN A 11 3.08 17.98 5.02
C ASN A 11 3.88 16.65 5.00
N SER A 12 3.31 15.57 4.46
CA SER A 12 4.01 14.29 4.29
C SER A 12 5.23 14.45 3.38
N ILE A 13 5.11 15.23 2.31
CA ILE A 13 6.21 15.57 1.41
C ILE A 13 7.29 16.37 2.13
N LYS A 14 6.93 17.41 2.90
CA LYS A 14 7.90 18.19 3.68
C LYS A 14 8.65 17.33 4.69
N ASP A 15 7.95 16.42 5.37
CA ASP A 15 8.56 15.49 6.32
C ASP A 15 9.47 14.47 5.63
N ALA A 16 9.09 13.98 4.45
CA ALA A 16 9.95 13.11 3.63
C ALA A 16 11.22 13.84 3.15
N GLN A 17 11.09 15.08 2.66
CA GLN A 17 12.22 15.93 2.28
C GLN A 17 13.18 16.17 3.45
N LYS A 18 12.63 16.52 4.62
CA LYS A 18 13.41 16.72 5.85
C LYS A 18 14.19 15.45 6.22
N ARG A 19 13.50 14.31 6.34
CA ARG A 19 14.15 13.01 6.62
C ARG A 19 15.26 12.70 5.63
N PHE A 20 15.01 12.92 4.33
CA PHE A 20 16.02 12.68 3.29
C PHE A 20 17.24 13.60 3.44
N SER A 21 17.03 14.86 3.79
CA SER A 21 18.13 15.83 4.01
C SER A 21 19.02 15.47 5.20
N GLU A 22 18.47 14.78 6.20
CA GLU A 22 19.15 14.36 7.43
C GLU A 22 19.87 13.00 7.26
N LEU A 23 19.68 12.30 6.13
CA LEU A 23 20.36 11.05 5.83
C LEU A 23 21.88 11.27 5.70
N ARG A 24 22.65 10.52 6.49
CA ARG A 24 24.12 10.60 6.52
C ARG A 24 24.77 10.12 5.22
N ASN A 25 24.19 9.12 4.56
CA ASN A 25 24.77 8.47 3.38
C ASN A 25 23.80 8.53 2.19
N ARG A 26 23.71 9.68 1.53
CA ARG A 26 22.87 9.85 0.34
C ARG A 26 23.53 9.19 -0.88
N VAL A 27 23.02 8.04 -1.27
CA VAL A 27 23.47 7.26 -2.43
C VAL A 27 22.58 7.43 -3.68
N LEU A 28 21.45 8.12 -3.53
CA LEU A 28 20.44 8.33 -4.56
C LEU A 28 20.04 9.80 -4.64
N GLU A 29 19.68 10.26 -5.84
CA GLU A 29 19.00 11.54 -6.03
C GLU A 29 17.51 11.32 -5.74
N ALA A 30 16.88 12.23 -4.98
CA ALA A 30 15.46 12.16 -4.67
C ALA A 30 14.78 13.49 -4.99
N ARG A 31 13.62 13.40 -5.62
CA ARG A 31 12.71 14.52 -5.89
C ARG A 31 11.37 14.22 -5.23
N PHE A 32 10.66 15.28 -4.88
CA PHE A 32 9.49 15.20 -4.02
C PHE A 32 8.39 16.12 -4.55
N TYR A 33 7.18 15.59 -4.69
CA TYR A 33 6.07 16.26 -5.35
C TYR A 33 4.79 16.09 -4.54
N THR A 34 4.06 17.18 -4.35
CA THR A 34 2.70 17.14 -3.81
C THR A 34 1.72 17.06 -4.96
N CYS A 35 1.03 15.93 -5.13
CA CYS A 35 -0.01 15.76 -6.16
C CYS A 35 -0.90 14.54 -5.89
N ASP A 36 -2.13 14.57 -6.37
CA ASP A 36 -3.04 13.43 -6.32
C ASP A 36 -2.75 12.46 -7.47
N CYS A 37 -1.99 11.39 -7.18
CA CYS A 37 -1.65 10.35 -8.16
C CYS A 37 -2.87 9.55 -8.66
N PHE A 38 -4.06 9.74 -8.07
CA PHE A 38 -5.30 9.08 -8.45
C PHE A 38 -6.21 9.94 -9.32
N THR A 39 -5.96 11.24 -9.46
CA THR A 39 -6.79 12.12 -10.29
C THR A 39 -5.98 12.95 -11.29
N GLU A 40 -4.71 13.20 -11.00
CA GLU A 40 -3.82 14.03 -11.80
C GLU A 40 -2.84 13.20 -12.63
N ASP A 41 -2.38 13.77 -13.74
CA ASP A 41 -1.27 13.22 -14.51
C ASP A 41 0.06 13.62 -13.88
N ILE A 42 0.81 12.64 -13.37
CA ILE A 42 2.08 12.88 -12.68
C ILE A 42 3.17 13.41 -13.62
N GLY A 43 3.05 13.20 -14.94
CA GLY A 43 3.98 13.71 -15.95
C GLY A 43 4.05 15.24 -15.97
N ASN A 44 3.00 15.92 -15.51
CA ASN A 44 3.00 17.37 -15.35
C ASN A 44 3.99 17.85 -14.26
N TYR A 45 4.27 17.00 -13.28
CA TYR A 45 5.05 17.33 -12.09
C TYR A 45 6.48 16.79 -12.15
N ILE A 46 6.64 15.51 -12.51
CA ILE A 46 7.93 14.85 -12.44
C ILE A 46 8.92 15.45 -13.45
N GLU A 47 10.19 15.39 -13.09
CA GLU A 47 11.31 15.78 -13.94
C GLU A 47 12.41 14.72 -13.86
N PRO A 48 13.19 14.50 -14.93
CA PRO A 48 12.99 15.07 -16.25
C PRO A 48 11.73 14.52 -16.94
N LYS A 49 11.19 15.22 -17.95
CA LYS A 49 9.94 14.82 -18.64
C LYS A 49 10.00 13.47 -19.36
N ASP A 50 11.20 12.97 -19.65
CA ASP A 50 11.48 11.65 -20.23
C ASP A 50 11.84 10.60 -19.16
N TYR A 51 11.50 10.86 -17.89
CA TYR A 51 11.78 9.92 -16.80
C TYR A 51 11.02 8.60 -16.95
N GLU A 52 11.76 7.49 -16.88
CA GLU A 52 11.22 6.15 -16.73
C GLU A 52 11.86 5.44 -15.52
N ALA A 53 11.03 4.73 -14.76
CA ALA A 53 11.43 3.98 -13.58
C ALA A 53 11.59 2.49 -13.90
N ASP A 54 12.54 1.84 -13.22
CA ASP A 54 12.64 0.38 -13.18
C ASP A 54 11.63 -0.23 -12.18
N LEU A 55 11.17 0.57 -11.21
CA LEU A 55 10.28 0.17 -10.12
C LEU A 55 9.30 1.29 -9.77
N ALA A 56 8.01 1.00 -9.82
CA ALA A 56 6.96 1.81 -9.20
C ALA A 56 6.49 1.15 -7.89
N SER A 57 6.35 1.91 -6.82
CA SER A 57 6.03 1.39 -5.48
C SER A 57 4.89 2.18 -4.84
N ILE A 58 3.78 1.50 -4.52
CA ILE A 58 2.65 2.08 -3.77
C ILE A 58 2.39 1.29 -2.49
N GLN A 59 2.90 1.78 -1.37
CA GLN A 59 2.80 1.08 -0.09
C GLN A 59 1.64 1.64 0.73
N PHE A 60 0.68 0.80 1.10
CA PHE A 60 -0.48 1.15 1.92
C PHE A 60 -1.31 2.33 1.40
N ALA A 61 -1.41 2.46 0.07
CA ALA A 61 -2.19 3.54 -0.56
C ALA A 61 -3.06 3.10 -1.74
N LEU A 62 -2.90 1.87 -2.24
CA LEU A 62 -3.63 1.39 -3.42
C LEU A 62 -5.15 1.38 -3.21
N HIS A 63 -5.60 1.11 -1.97
CA HIS A 63 -7.02 1.08 -1.63
C HIS A 63 -7.72 2.43 -1.81
N TYR A 64 -7.00 3.57 -1.75
CA TYR A 64 -7.61 4.88 -2.00
C TYR A 64 -8.04 5.05 -3.47
N ALA A 65 -7.35 4.40 -4.41
CA ALA A 65 -7.71 4.43 -5.81
C ALA A 65 -9.01 3.66 -6.14
N PHE A 66 -9.44 2.75 -5.26
CA PHE A 66 -10.64 1.93 -5.44
C PHE A 66 -11.96 2.65 -5.11
N GLU A 67 -11.90 3.94 -4.79
CA GLU A 67 -13.08 4.80 -4.68
C GLU A 67 -13.92 4.79 -5.97
N SER A 68 -13.28 4.86 -7.14
CA SER A 68 -13.94 4.83 -8.44
C SER A 68 -13.08 4.16 -9.50
N GLU A 69 -13.70 3.74 -10.61
CA GLU A 69 -12.97 3.17 -11.75
C GLU A 69 -11.97 4.18 -12.35
N ASP A 70 -12.38 5.45 -12.47
CA ASP A 70 -11.52 6.51 -13.01
C ASP A 70 -10.22 6.68 -12.21
N LYS A 71 -10.30 6.56 -10.88
CA LYS A 71 -9.14 6.71 -10.00
C LYS A 71 -8.13 5.57 -10.14
N ILE A 72 -8.59 4.32 -10.17
CA ILE A 72 -7.68 3.19 -10.38
C ILE A 72 -7.10 3.19 -11.80
N ARG A 73 -7.88 3.59 -12.81
CA ARG A 73 -7.40 3.76 -14.18
C ARG A 73 -6.36 4.86 -14.29
N LYS A 74 -6.56 5.98 -13.58
CA LYS A 74 -5.58 7.06 -13.51
C LYS A 74 -4.28 6.60 -12.86
N LEU A 75 -4.34 5.87 -11.74
CA LEU A 75 -3.16 5.27 -11.11
C LEU A 75 -2.40 4.37 -12.09
N LEU A 76 -3.11 3.44 -12.74
CA LEU A 76 -2.50 2.49 -13.68
C LEU A 76 -1.87 3.21 -14.88
N SER A 77 -2.54 4.23 -15.42
CA SER A 77 -2.00 5.08 -16.48
C SER A 77 -0.73 5.81 -16.05
N ASN A 78 -0.71 6.38 -14.84
CA ASN A 78 0.46 7.07 -14.30
C ASN A 78 1.64 6.13 -14.12
N VAL A 79 1.39 4.91 -13.62
CA VAL A 79 2.41 3.87 -13.47
C VAL A 79 2.93 3.42 -14.84
N SER A 80 2.04 3.02 -15.76
CA SER A 80 2.45 2.45 -17.04
C SER A 80 3.17 3.46 -17.94
N ALA A 81 2.82 4.74 -17.86
CA ALA A 81 3.47 5.79 -18.67
C ALA A 81 4.91 6.09 -18.25
N HIS A 82 5.30 5.73 -17.02
CA HIS A 82 6.62 6.02 -16.45
C HIS A 82 7.36 4.78 -15.98
N LEU A 83 6.89 3.58 -16.36
CA LEU A 83 7.56 2.32 -16.05
C LEU A 83 8.15 1.77 -17.34
N LYS A 84 9.44 1.45 -17.32
CA LYS A 84 10.11 0.83 -18.46
C LYS A 84 9.47 -0.51 -18.81
N GLU A 85 9.60 -0.93 -20.06
CA GLU A 85 9.35 -2.32 -20.42
C GLU A 85 10.19 -3.27 -19.54
N GLY A 86 9.51 -4.23 -18.89
CA GLY A 86 10.15 -5.14 -17.92
C GLY A 86 10.34 -4.56 -16.52
N GLY A 87 9.96 -3.30 -16.28
CA GLY A 87 9.90 -2.70 -14.94
C GLY A 87 8.83 -3.36 -14.07
N VAL A 88 8.94 -3.15 -12.75
CA VAL A 88 8.06 -3.80 -11.77
C VAL A 88 7.17 -2.78 -11.06
N PHE A 89 5.89 -3.10 -10.92
CA PHE A 89 4.97 -2.39 -10.04
C PHE A 89 4.71 -3.22 -8.79
N ILE A 90 5.07 -2.69 -7.62
CA ILE A 90 4.84 -3.33 -6.31
C ILE A 90 3.90 -2.48 -5.45
N GLY A 91 3.16 -3.14 -4.57
CA GLY A 91 2.37 -2.44 -3.58
C GLY A 91 1.80 -3.34 -2.51
N THR A 92 1.29 -2.71 -1.47
CA THR A 92 0.59 -3.36 -0.36
C THR A 92 -0.79 -2.75 -0.20
N THR A 93 -1.76 -3.60 0.10
CA THR A 93 -3.16 -3.21 0.29
C THR A 93 -3.87 -4.24 1.17
N THR A 94 -5.04 -3.88 1.66
CA THR A 94 -5.87 -4.75 2.51
C THR A 94 -6.45 -5.91 1.71
N ASN A 95 -6.67 -7.03 2.38
CA ASN A 95 -7.30 -8.20 1.80
C ASN A 95 -8.82 -8.11 1.93
N ALA A 96 -9.48 -7.65 0.87
CA ALA A 96 -10.94 -7.49 0.86
C ALA A 96 -11.73 -8.76 1.24
N LEU A 97 -11.22 -9.96 0.93
CA LEU A 97 -11.90 -11.22 1.33
C LEU A 97 -11.82 -11.44 2.85
N TYR A 98 -10.68 -11.10 3.46
CA TYR A 98 -10.50 -11.20 4.90
C TYR A 98 -11.40 -10.19 5.63
N LEU A 99 -11.39 -8.93 5.19
CA LEU A 99 -12.26 -7.89 5.76
C LEU A 99 -13.75 -8.23 5.62
N LYS A 100 -14.20 -8.70 4.45
CA LYS A 100 -15.59 -9.15 4.25
C LYS A 100 -15.95 -10.34 5.14
N LYS A 101 -15.03 -11.30 5.33
CA LYS A 101 -15.24 -12.44 6.23
C LYS A 101 -15.42 -11.96 7.67
N LYS A 102 -14.57 -11.06 8.16
CA LYS A 102 -14.68 -10.47 9.50
C LYS A 102 -15.99 -9.70 9.67
N LEU A 103 -16.37 -8.87 8.70
CA LEU A 103 -17.64 -8.15 8.71
C LEU A 103 -18.87 -9.08 8.75
N SER A 104 -18.81 -10.24 8.07
CA SER A 104 -19.95 -11.18 8.00
C SER A 104 -20.28 -11.84 9.34
N ILE A 105 -19.29 -11.98 10.23
CA ILE A 105 -19.46 -12.55 11.57
C ILE A 105 -19.59 -11.48 12.66
N ALA A 106 -19.31 -10.22 12.33
CA ALA A 106 -19.45 -9.11 13.25
C ALA A 106 -20.94 -8.83 13.53
N PRO A 107 -21.33 -8.57 14.79
CA PRO A 107 -22.70 -8.19 15.13
C PRO A 107 -23.10 -6.92 14.39
N ASP A 108 -22.20 -5.93 14.38
CA ASP A 108 -22.41 -4.60 13.80
C ASP A 108 -21.61 -4.40 12.50
N LEU A 109 -21.41 -3.13 12.11
CA LEU A 109 -20.60 -2.73 10.96
C LEU A 109 -19.11 -2.60 11.30
N GLU A 110 -18.71 -2.98 12.50
CA GLU A 110 -17.39 -2.72 13.05
C GLU A 110 -16.77 -3.97 13.65
N PHE A 111 -15.47 -4.15 13.47
CA PHE A 111 -14.68 -5.18 14.11
C PHE A 111 -13.24 -4.70 14.34
N GLY A 112 -12.56 -5.31 15.29
CA GLY A 112 -11.19 -4.94 15.64
C GLY A 112 -10.77 -5.56 16.96
N ASN A 113 -9.67 -5.08 17.49
CA ASN A 113 -9.13 -5.45 18.79
C ASN A 113 -8.50 -4.20 19.45
N SER A 114 -7.61 -4.37 20.44
CA SER A 114 -7.03 -3.21 21.14
C SER A 114 -6.09 -2.36 20.27
N VAL A 115 -5.58 -2.89 19.15
CA VAL A 115 -4.59 -2.21 18.29
C VAL A 115 -5.16 -1.68 16.99
N TYR A 116 -6.25 -2.25 16.46
CA TYR A 116 -6.88 -1.79 15.22
C TYR A 116 -8.41 -1.85 15.27
N ASN A 117 -9.04 -1.04 14.43
CA ASN A 117 -10.47 -1.06 14.24
C ASN A 117 -10.84 -0.80 12.77
N VAL A 118 -11.85 -1.53 12.28
CA VAL A 118 -12.40 -1.39 10.93
C VAL A 118 -13.89 -1.17 11.03
N ARG A 119 -14.37 -0.03 10.53
CA ARG A 119 -15.79 0.32 10.51
C ARG A 119 -16.27 0.47 9.07
N PHE A 120 -17.22 -0.35 8.65
CA PHE A 120 -17.84 -0.28 7.33
C PHE A 120 -18.97 0.74 7.27
N GLU A 121 -19.17 1.35 6.11
CA GLU A 121 -20.34 2.20 5.87
C GLU A 121 -21.64 1.37 5.83
N LYS A 122 -21.58 0.14 5.30
CA LYS A 122 -22.71 -0.81 5.17
C LYS A 122 -22.22 -2.25 4.97
N LYS A 123 -23.04 -3.25 5.32
CA LYS A 123 -22.70 -4.70 5.18
C LYS A 123 -22.69 -5.18 3.74
N VAL A 124 -23.64 -4.69 2.92
CA VAL A 124 -23.80 -5.09 1.52
C VAL A 124 -23.56 -3.86 0.65
N CYS A 125 -22.60 -3.98 -0.25
CA CYS A 125 -22.34 -3.00 -1.28
C CYS A 125 -22.55 -3.66 -2.64
N ASP A 126 -23.33 -3.02 -3.49
CA ASP A 126 -23.41 -3.36 -4.90
C ASP A 126 -22.16 -2.82 -5.61
N GLY A 127 -21.66 -3.59 -6.58
CA GLY A 127 -20.54 -3.19 -7.42
C GLY A 127 -19.15 -3.46 -6.83
N VAL A 128 -18.15 -2.98 -7.56
CA VAL A 128 -16.74 -3.28 -7.33
C VAL A 128 -16.02 -2.13 -6.62
N TYR A 129 -16.32 -0.89 -7.00
CA TYR A 129 -15.67 0.33 -6.49
C TYR A 129 -16.49 0.99 -5.37
N GLY A 130 -15.88 1.93 -4.65
CA GLY A 130 -16.58 2.78 -3.68
C GLY A 130 -17.02 2.05 -2.41
N GLN A 131 -16.55 0.81 -2.19
CA GLN A 131 -16.86 0.02 -0.99
C GLN A 131 -16.10 0.56 0.22
N LYS A 132 -16.64 1.62 0.81
CA LYS A 132 -15.98 2.43 1.85
C LYS A 132 -15.98 1.77 3.22
N TYR A 133 -14.84 1.86 3.89
CA TYR A 133 -14.68 1.60 5.31
C TYR A 133 -13.70 2.61 5.90
N TRP A 134 -13.70 2.72 7.21
CA TRP A 134 -12.73 3.50 7.96
C TRP A 134 -11.77 2.56 8.67
N PHE A 135 -10.48 2.88 8.60
CA PHE A 135 -9.44 2.12 9.26
C PHE A 135 -8.79 2.97 10.36
N TYR A 136 -8.68 2.38 11.54
CA TYR A 136 -7.94 2.91 12.68
C TYR A 136 -6.84 1.93 13.07
N LEU A 137 -5.65 2.46 13.32
CA LEU A 137 -4.50 1.72 13.82
C LEU A 137 -3.82 2.55 14.89
N LEU A 138 -3.68 1.97 16.07
CA LEU A 138 -3.05 2.62 17.22
C LEU A 138 -1.71 3.24 16.82
N ASP A 139 -1.50 4.50 17.21
CA ASP A 139 -0.30 5.30 16.94
C ASP A 139 0.08 5.55 15.47
N ALA A 140 -0.74 5.09 14.51
CA ALA A 140 -0.43 5.20 13.08
C ALA A 140 -1.53 5.87 12.25
N ILE A 141 -2.80 5.50 12.44
CA ILE A 141 -3.92 5.94 11.60
C ILE A 141 -5.13 6.26 12.49
N SER A 142 -5.66 7.48 12.39
CA SER A 142 -6.70 7.98 13.30
C SER A 142 -8.14 7.75 12.84
N ASP A 143 -8.49 7.91 11.56
CA ASP A 143 -9.81 7.57 10.98
C ASP A 143 -9.82 7.82 9.45
N CYS A 144 -8.99 7.11 8.66
CA CYS A 144 -8.88 7.37 7.22
C CYS A 144 -9.92 6.56 6.42
N PRO A 145 -10.68 7.18 5.49
CA PRO A 145 -11.56 6.43 4.60
C PRO A 145 -10.76 5.65 3.55
N GLU A 146 -10.93 4.34 3.55
CA GLU A 146 -10.34 3.40 2.58
C GLU A 146 -11.44 2.69 1.78
N TYR A 147 -11.06 2.01 0.70
CA TYR A 147 -11.99 1.29 -0.18
C TYR A 147 -11.52 -0.14 -0.44
N LEU A 148 -12.47 -1.09 -0.41
CA LEU A 148 -12.12 -2.49 -0.63
C LEU A 148 -11.51 -2.71 -2.02
N VAL A 149 -10.33 -3.31 -2.04
CA VAL A 149 -9.66 -3.68 -3.29
C VAL A 149 -10.18 -5.03 -3.78
N HIS A 150 -11.00 -4.98 -4.83
CA HIS A 150 -11.36 -6.19 -5.57
C HIS A 150 -10.19 -6.64 -6.45
N PHE A 151 -9.32 -7.47 -5.89
CA PHE A 151 -8.07 -7.88 -6.53
C PHE A 151 -8.23 -8.48 -7.95
N PRO A 152 -9.26 -9.30 -8.26
CA PRO A 152 -9.48 -9.75 -9.63
C PRO A 152 -9.70 -8.61 -10.63
N THR A 153 -10.41 -7.56 -10.23
CA THR A 153 -10.57 -6.35 -11.05
C THR A 153 -9.27 -5.58 -11.19
N LEU A 154 -8.48 -5.44 -10.12
CA LEU A 154 -7.15 -4.84 -10.21
C LEU A 154 -6.30 -5.55 -11.27
N VAL A 155 -6.22 -6.88 -11.22
CA VAL A 155 -5.46 -7.68 -12.19
C VAL A 155 -6.00 -7.53 -13.61
N SER A 156 -7.33 -7.53 -13.79
CA SER A 156 -7.95 -7.34 -15.10
C SER A 156 -7.61 -5.98 -15.69
N LEU A 157 -7.76 -4.90 -14.91
CA LEU A 157 -7.46 -3.55 -15.35
C LEU A 157 -5.97 -3.39 -15.63
N SER A 158 -5.09 -3.89 -14.77
CA SER A 158 -3.64 -3.83 -14.97
C SER A 158 -3.19 -4.37 -16.33
N LYS A 159 -3.83 -5.43 -16.85
CA LYS A 159 -3.54 -5.98 -18.18
C LYS A 159 -3.84 -5.00 -19.32
N GLU A 160 -4.87 -4.17 -19.19
CA GLU A 160 -5.20 -3.14 -20.18
C GLU A 160 -4.09 -2.09 -20.31
N TYR A 161 -3.24 -1.96 -19.28
CA TYR A 161 -2.09 -1.05 -19.22
C TYR A 161 -0.74 -1.78 -19.40
N GLY A 162 -0.75 -3.01 -19.92
CA GLY A 162 0.47 -3.78 -20.20
C GLY A 162 1.16 -4.36 -18.97
N LEU A 163 0.48 -4.40 -17.81
CA LEU A 163 1.01 -4.99 -16.57
C LEU A 163 0.47 -6.40 -16.37
N GLU A 164 1.36 -7.33 -16.01
CA GLU A 164 1.02 -8.70 -15.66
C GLU A 164 1.29 -8.99 -14.17
N LEU A 165 0.40 -9.77 -13.55
CA LEU A 165 0.56 -10.15 -12.15
C LEU A 165 1.72 -11.15 -12.00
N LEU A 166 2.78 -10.74 -11.30
CA LEU A 166 3.88 -11.64 -10.95
C LEU A 166 3.56 -12.52 -9.74
N PHE A 167 3.10 -11.93 -8.63
CA PHE A 167 2.61 -12.68 -7.47
C PHE A 167 1.70 -11.84 -6.58
N LYS A 168 0.91 -12.54 -5.75
CA LYS A 168 0.14 -11.98 -4.64
C LYS A 168 0.35 -12.88 -3.43
N LYS A 169 0.61 -12.30 -2.26
CA LYS A 169 0.80 -13.06 -1.02
C LYS A 169 0.24 -12.28 0.17
N GLY A 170 -0.38 -12.97 1.12
CA GLY A 170 -0.80 -12.36 2.39
C GLY A 170 0.42 -12.08 3.28
N PHE A 171 0.35 -11.09 4.16
CA PHE A 171 1.48 -10.71 5.01
C PHE A 171 1.96 -11.86 5.91
N HIS A 172 1.05 -12.64 6.48
CA HIS A 172 1.39 -13.80 7.29
C HIS A 172 2.18 -14.85 6.51
N GLU A 173 1.71 -15.17 5.31
CA GLU A 173 2.36 -16.12 4.42
C GLU A 173 3.74 -15.59 3.97
N PHE A 174 3.82 -14.31 3.60
CA PHE A 174 5.07 -13.66 3.21
C PHE A 174 6.07 -13.64 4.36
N TYR A 175 5.62 -13.35 5.58
CA TYR A 175 6.45 -13.34 6.77
C TYR A 175 6.99 -14.74 7.08
N ILE A 176 6.13 -15.76 7.14
CA ILE A 176 6.54 -17.13 7.50
C ILE A 176 7.58 -17.66 6.50
N GLU A 177 7.35 -17.49 5.21
CA GLU A 177 8.29 -17.97 4.19
C GLU A 177 9.65 -17.29 4.25
N ASN A 178 9.69 -16.00 4.58
CA ASN A 178 10.94 -15.26 4.67
C ASN A 178 11.65 -15.48 6.01
N LEU A 179 10.92 -15.75 7.10
CA LEU A 179 11.49 -16.14 8.38
C LEU A 179 12.34 -17.41 8.30
N LEU A 180 12.01 -18.31 7.37
CA LEU A 180 12.78 -19.54 7.11
C LEU A 180 14.11 -19.29 6.39
N LYS A 181 14.33 -18.08 5.87
CA LYS A 181 15.56 -17.72 5.14
C LYS A 181 16.49 -16.95 6.08
N GLY A 182 17.68 -17.51 6.34
CA GLY A 182 18.62 -16.98 7.34
C GLY A 182 18.88 -15.48 7.24
N GLN A 183 19.13 -14.96 6.03
CA GLN A 183 19.39 -13.54 5.80
C GLN A 183 18.22 -12.62 6.22
N PHE A 184 16.97 -13.07 6.03
CA PHE A 184 15.80 -12.26 6.36
C PHE A 184 15.43 -12.39 7.82
N LYS A 185 15.65 -13.56 8.44
CA LYS A 185 15.51 -13.72 9.89
C LYS A 185 16.45 -12.77 10.63
N GLU A 186 17.70 -12.66 10.20
CA GLU A 186 18.66 -11.72 10.78
C GLU A 186 18.17 -10.27 10.64
N LEU A 187 17.67 -9.89 9.45
CA LEU A 187 17.13 -8.54 9.24
C LEU A 187 15.90 -8.26 10.10
N LEU A 188 14.97 -9.22 10.24
CA LEU A 188 13.80 -9.09 11.11
C LEU A 188 14.20 -8.87 12.57
N PHE A 189 15.26 -9.53 13.03
CA PHE A 189 15.82 -9.32 14.37
C PHE A 189 16.43 -7.91 14.51
N VAL A 190 17.25 -7.48 13.55
CA VAL A 190 17.86 -6.13 13.55
C VAL A 190 16.80 -5.03 13.52
N MET A 191 15.72 -5.24 12.78
CA MET A 191 14.56 -4.34 12.71
C MET A 191 13.63 -4.44 13.92
N LYS A 192 13.92 -5.33 14.88
CA LYS A 192 13.13 -5.59 16.09
C LYS A 192 11.69 -6.06 15.80
N VAL A 193 11.49 -6.74 14.69
CA VAL A 193 10.22 -7.42 14.37
C VAL A 193 10.12 -8.74 15.12
N ILE A 194 11.25 -9.41 15.33
CA ILE A 194 11.38 -10.56 16.23
C ILE A 194 12.34 -10.25 17.37
N ASP A 195 12.11 -10.86 18.52
CA ASP A 195 12.99 -10.74 19.68
C ASP A 195 14.18 -11.72 19.65
N GLN A 196 14.94 -11.77 20.74
CA GLN A 196 16.11 -12.66 20.88
C GLN A 196 15.74 -14.15 20.87
N GLU A 197 14.51 -14.49 21.27
CA GLU A 197 13.96 -15.85 21.24
C GLU A 197 13.37 -16.18 19.85
N GLY A 198 13.29 -15.19 18.95
CA GLY A 198 12.70 -15.29 17.63
C GLY A 198 11.17 -15.20 17.64
N LEU A 199 10.58 -14.72 18.74
CA LEU A 199 9.15 -14.48 18.85
C LEU A 199 8.81 -13.21 18.09
N GLY A 200 7.75 -13.29 17.28
CA GLY A 200 7.24 -12.17 16.49
C GLY A 200 6.19 -11.34 17.23
N PRO A 201 5.38 -10.58 16.48
CA PRO A 201 4.33 -9.74 17.04
C PRO A 201 3.34 -10.50 17.92
N GLY A 202 2.72 -9.80 18.87
CA GLY A 202 1.66 -10.35 19.70
C GLY A 202 0.43 -10.74 18.87
N SER A 203 -0.50 -11.51 19.44
CA SER A 203 -1.67 -12.03 18.71
C SER A 203 -2.54 -10.95 18.08
N GLU A 204 -2.70 -9.81 18.76
CA GLU A 204 -3.51 -8.69 18.27
C GLU A 204 -2.84 -7.92 17.13
N GLU A 205 -1.53 -7.68 17.23
CA GLU A 205 -0.70 -7.06 16.18
C GLU A 205 -0.60 -7.98 14.96
N TRP A 206 -0.44 -9.27 15.20
CA TRP A 206 -0.45 -10.30 14.16
C TRP A 206 -1.78 -10.29 13.41
N GLU A 207 -2.91 -10.23 14.13
CA GLU A 207 -4.22 -10.09 13.50
C GLU A 207 -4.31 -8.80 12.66
N ALA A 208 -3.86 -7.66 13.20
CA ALA A 208 -3.87 -6.37 12.52
C ALA A 208 -3.07 -6.38 11.21
N ALA A 209 -1.88 -6.99 11.23
CA ALA A 209 -1.01 -7.11 10.06
C ALA A 209 -1.54 -8.05 8.98
N GLY A 210 -2.54 -8.89 9.31
CA GLY A 210 -3.16 -9.83 8.37
C GLY A 210 -4.32 -9.26 7.56
N ASN A 211 -4.73 -8.02 7.84
CA ASN A 211 -5.89 -7.36 7.24
C ASN A 211 -5.78 -7.15 5.72
#